data_AF-A0A354GF56-F1
#
_entry.id   AF-A0A354GF56-F1
#
_cell.length_a   1.000
_cell.length_b   1.000
_cell.length_c   1.000
_cell.angle_alpha   90.00
_cell.angle_beta   90.00
_cell.angle_gamma   90.00
#
_symmetry.space_group_name_H-M   'P 1'
#
loop_
_entity.id
_entity.type
_entity.pdbx_description
1 polymer ?
#
loop_
_entity_poly.entity_id
_entity_poly.type
_entity_poly.pdbx_seq_one_letter_code
_entity_poly.pdbx_strand_id
1 'polypeptide(L)' 'RLVDLKNFDPEVLHIFSRTVLSKIQNNEEGWEEMLPEGVSETIKEKRLFGCSKKRVR' A
#
# COMPACT_ATOMS: atom_id res chain seq x y z
N ARG A 1 21.38 -15.70 10.56
CA ARG A 1 22.35 -14.67 10.09
C ARG A 1 21.63 -13.35 10.09
N LEU A 2 22.06 -12.39 10.91
CA LEU A 2 21.55 -11.02 10.84
C LEU A 2 22.12 -10.39 9.56
N VAL A 3 21.29 -9.69 8.78
CA VAL A 3 21.72 -9.02 7.55
C VAL A 3 21.34 -7.56 7.69
N ASP A 4 22.32 -6.66 7.59
CA ASP A 4 22.06 -5.22 7.56
C ASP A 4 21.38 -4.84 6.25
N LEU A 5 20.26 -4.13 6.37
CA LEU A 5 19.57 -3.57 5.23
C LEU A 5 20.35 -2.32 4.79
N LYS A 6 21.16 -2.45 3.74
CA LYS A 6 21.89 -1.31 3.15
C LYS A 6 21.03 -0.71 2.05
N ASN A 7 20.84 0.62 2.08
CA ASN A 7 20.03 1.39 1.12
C ASN A 7 18.51 1.21 1.24
N PHE A 8 17.98 1.09 2.46
CA PHE A 8 16.54 1.28 2.65
C PHE A 8 16.21 2.76 2.64
N ASP A 9 15.00 3.09 2.20
CA ASP A 9 14.49 4.44 2.26
C ASP A 9 13.86 4.69 3.65
N PRO A 10 14.44 5.56 4.50
CA PRO A 10 13.89 5.86 5.81
C PRO A 10 12.55 6.61 5.73
N GLU A 11 12.28 7.29 4.62
CA GLU A 11 11.03 8.05 4.44
C GLU A 11 9.84 7.12 4.31
N VAL A 12 10.01 5.85 3.95
CA VAL A 12 8.90 4.88 3.80
C VAL A 12 8.77 3.93 5.00
N LEU A 13 9.67 4.02 5.98
CA LEU A 13 9.65 3.15 7.18
C LEU A 13 8.44 3.39 8.09
N HIS A 14 7.85 4.58 8.04
CA HIS A 14 6.69 4.93 8.86
C HIS A 14 5.37 4.34 8.33
N ILE A 15 5.40 3.71 7.15
CA ILE A 15 4.23 3.11 6.52
C ILE A 15 3.92 1.77 7.21
N PHE A 16 2.85 1.74 7.99
CA PHE A 16 2.38 0.50 8.60
C PHE A 16 1.47 -0.26 7.65
N SER A 17 1.93 -1.42 7.16
CA SER A 17 1.17 -2.28 6.25
C SER A 17 -0.21 -2.63 6.82
N ARG A 18 -0.33 -2.80 8.15
CA ARG A 18 -1.62 -3.06 8.81
C ARG A 18 -2.66 -1.96 8.55
N THR A 19 -2.23 -0.70 8.62
CA THR A 19 -3.12 0.46 8.38
C THR A 19 -3.56 0.51 6.93
N VAL A 20 -2.61 0.41 6.00
CA VAL A 20 -2.91 0.45 4.55
C VAL A 20 -3.82 -0.71 4.15
N LEU A 21 -3.52 -1.94 4.59
CA LEU A 21 -4.33 -3.11 4.26
C LEU A 21 -5.74 -3.01 4.83
N SER A 22 -5.89 -2.52 6.07
CA SER A 22 -7.21 -2.27 6.67
C SER A 22 -8.02 -1.28 5.84
N LYS A 23 -7.39 -0.16 5.42
CA LYS A 23 -8.05 0.86 4.58
C LYS A 23 -8.49 0.29 3.23
N ILE A 24 -7.63 -0.48 2.57
CA ILE A 24 -7.97 -1.14 1.30
C ILE A 24 -9.18 -2.06 1.46
N GLN A 25 -9.18 -2.91 2.49
CA GLN A 25 -10.26 -3.88 2.74
C GLN A 25 -11.59 -3.20 3.08
N ASN A 26 -11.54 -2.07 3.79
CA ASN A 26 -12.72 -1.28 4.16
C ASN A 26 -13.18 -0.32 3.04
N ASN A 27 -12.51 -0.29 1.88
CA ASN A 27 -12.72 0.71 0.82
C ASN A 27 -12.64 2.17 1.34
N GLU A 28 -11.76 2.41 2.30
CA GLU A 28 -11.44 3.76 2.77
C GLU A 28 -10.55 4.48 1.75
N GLU A 29 -10.62 5.81 1.70
CA GLU A 29 -9.80 6.65 0.84
C GLU A 29 -8.52 7.12 1.57
N GLY A 30 -7.53 7.60 0.80
CA GLY A 30 -6.31 8.23 1.32
C GLY A 30 -5.18 7.28 1.70
N TRP A 31 -5.36 5.96 1.53
CA TRP A 31 -4.25 5.02 1.74
C TRP A 31 -3.23 5.06 0.61
N GLU A 32 -3.58 5.61 -0.55
CA GLU A 32 -2.68 5.76 -1.69
C GLU A 32 -1.55 6.76 -1.42
N GLU A 33 -1.84 7.81 -0.66
CA GLU A 33 -0.87 8.86 -0.26
C GLU A 33 0.12 8.34 0.79
N MET A 34 -0.23 7.25 1.47
CA MET A 34 0.63 6.58 2.45
C MET A 34 1.63 5.65 1.80
N LEU A 35 1.64 5.52 0.48
CA LEU A 35 2.47 4.58 -0.25
C LEU A 35 3.49 5.30 -1.13
N PRO A 36 4.66 4.68 -1.40
CA PRO A 36 5.58 5.20 -2.38
C PRO A 36 4.93 5.28 -3.77
N GLU A 37 5.45 6.15 -4.61
CA GLU A 37 5.00 6.35 -5.99
C GLU A 37 4.89 5.02 -6.75
N GLY A 38 3.82 4.84 -7.52
CA GLY A 38 3.56 3.63 -8.32
C GLY A 38 3.09 2.38 -7.56
N VAL A 39 3.19 2.33 -6.23
CA VAL A 39 2.75 1.17 -5.45
C VAL A 39 1.22 1.07 -5.43
N SER A 40 0.53 2.20 -5.23
CA SER A 40 -0.93 2.27 -5.22
C SER A 40 -1.53 1.86 -6.57
N GLU A 41 -0.88 2.25 -7.68
CA GLU A 41 -1.22 1.85 -9.04
C GLU A 41 -1.10 0.35 -9.22
N THR A 42 0.04 -0.23 -8.83
CA THR A 42 0.29 -1.67 -8.89
C THR A 42 -0.78 -2.47 -8.14
N ILE A 43 -1.18 -2.00 -6.95
CA ILE A 43 -2.24 -2.64 -6.14
C ILE A 43 -3.58 -2.61 -6.88
N LYS A 44 -3.95 -1.46 -7.45
CA LYS A 44 -5.23 -1.26 -8.17
C LYS A 44 -5.29 -2.04 -9.49
N GLU A 45 -4.20 -2.07 -10.24
CA GLU A 45 -4.09 -2.78 -11.52
C GLU A 45 -4.19 -4.29 -11.33
N LYS A 46 -3.44 -4.82 -10.36
CA LYS A 46 -3.38 -6.26 -10.07
C LYS A 46 -4.47 -6.74 -9.12
N ARG A 47 -5.35 -5.85 -8.65
CA ARG A 47 -6.43 -6.14 -7.68
C ARG A 47 -5.92 -6.87 -6.43
N LEU A 48 -4.77 -6.41 -5.91
CA LEU A 48 -4.14 -7.02 -4.74
C LEU A 48 -4.92 -6.68 -3.46
N PHE A 49 -4.73 -7.51 -2.43
CA PHE A 49 -5.21 -7.25 -1.07
C PHE A 49 -6.73 -7.02 -0.93
N GLY A 50 -7.52 -7.52 -1.88
CA GLY A 50 -8.97 -7.32 -1.90
C GLY A 50 -9.42 -5.95 -2.43
N CYS A 51 -8.50 -5.17 -3.03
CA CYS A 51 -8.83 -3.91 -3.69
C CYS A 51 -9.79 -4.17 -4.85
N SER A 52 -11.06 -3.83 -4.65
CA SER A 52 -12.10 -3.93 -5.68
C SER A 52 -12.33 -2.54 -6.27
N LYS A 53 -12.25 -2.40 -7.60
CA LYS A 53 -12.76 -1.20 -8.26
C LYS A 53 -14.25 -1.14 -7.93
N LYS A 54 -14.72 -0.06 -7.26
CA LYS A 54 -16.16 0.27 -7.20
C LYS A 54 -16.65 0.11 -8.65
N ARG A 55 -17.55 -0.85 -8.88
CA ARG A 55 -18.23 -0.93 -10.17
C ARG A 55 -19.00 0.38 -10.28
N VAL A 56 -18.52 1.30 -11.12
CA VAL A 56 -19.30 2.44 -11.55
C VAL A 56 -20.54 1.81 -12.21
N ARG A 57 -21.68 2.00 -11.55
CA ARG A 57 -22.96 1.44 -11.97
C ARG A 57 -23.68 2.48 -12.82
#